data_AF-A0AAU0ZJE8-F1
#
_entry.id   AF-A0AAU0ZJE8-F1
#
_cell.length_a   1.000
_cell.length_b   1.000
_cell.length_c   1.000
_cell.angle_alpha   90.00
_cell.angle_beta   90.00
_cell.angle_gamma   90.00
#
_symmetry.space_group_name_H-M   'P 1'
#
loop_
_entity.id
_entity.type
_entity.pdbx_description
1 polymer ?
#
loop_
_entity_poly.entity_id
_entity_poly.type
_entity_poly.pdbx_seq_one_letter_code
_entity_poly.pdbx_strand_id
1 'polypeptide(L)'
;MFGLSEIAIVLIVIAVVVGVKKLPELTRSAGKSARILKAEARAVKEQDDPAGDRPRNPPRVIQGETVTPPQREPGQESPNS
;
A
#
# COMPACT_ATOMS: atom_id res chain seq x y z
N MET A 1 23.35 -30.52 5.59
CA MET A 1 23.42 -29.04 5.45
C MET A 1 22.18 -28.47 4.73
N PHE A 2 20.99 -29.07 4.93
CA PHE A 2 19.80 -28.82 4.09
C PHE A 2 18.58 -28.33 4.90
N GLY A 3 18.81 -27.51 5.93
CA GLY A 3 17.73 -26.94 6.74
C GLY A 3 17.39 -25.52 6.31
N LEU A 4 18.31 -24.60 6.58
CA LEU A 4 18.09 -23.18 6.32
C LEU A 4 18.17 -22.83 4.83
N SER A 5 19.09 -23.45 4.09
CA SER A 5 19.27 -23.20 2.65
C SER A 5 18.06 -23.66 1.82
N GLU A 6 17.47 -24.80 2.16
CA GLU A 6 16.24 -25.30 1.51
C GLU A 6 15.08 -24.33 1.76
N ILE A 7 14.88 -23.91 3.01
CA ILE A 7 13.83 -22.97 3.40
C ILE A 7 14.04 -21.62 2.70
N ALA A 8 15.27 -21.12 2.65
CA ALA A 8 15.60 -19.88 1.96
C ALA A 8 15.25 -19.95 0.47
N ILE A 9 15.58 -21.05 -0.21
CA ILE A 9 15.25 -21.25 -1.62
C ILE A 9 13.73 -21.33 -1.82
N VAL A 10 13.01 -22.11 -1.00
CA VAL A 10 11.54 -22.22 -1.08
C VAL A 10 10.87 -20.86 -0.86
N LEU A 11 11.33 -20.07 0.11
CA LEU A 11 10.82 -18.72 0.35
C LEU A 11 11.06 -17.79 -0.83
N ILE A 12 12.23 -17.86 -1.47
CA ILE A 12 12.53 -17.09 -2.69
C ILE A 12 11.56 -17.48 -3.81
N VAL A 13 11.32 -18.77 -4.03
CA VAL A 13 10.39 -19.25 -5.07
C VAL A 13 8.96 -18.74 -4.80
N ILE A 14 8.47 -18.85 -3.57
CA ILE A 14 7.15 -18.33 -3.18
C ILE A 14 7.09 -16.82 -3.40
N ALA A 15 8.13 -16.08 -3.00
CA ALA A 15 8.21 -14.64 -3.18
C ALA A 15 8.22 -14.23 -4.67
N VAL A 16 8.83 -15.01 -5.57
CA VAL A 16 8.77 -14.73 -7.03
C VAL A 16 7.36 -14.98 -7.57
N VAL A 17 6.72 -16.09 -7.20
CA VAL A 17 5.35 -16.42 -7.64
C VAL A 17 4.32 -15.40 -7.15
N VAL A 18 4.44 -14.98 -5.88
CA VAL A 18 3.58 -13.96 -5.26
C VAL A 18 4.00 -12.54 -5.70
N GLY A 19 5.28 -12.33 -5.99
CA GLY A 19 5.88 -11.00 -6.08
C GLY A 19 5.54 -10.19 -7.29
N VAL A 20 5.27 -10.85 -8.41
CA VAL A 20 4.94 -10.16 -9.66
C VAL A 20 3.61 -9.39 -9.60
N LYS A 21 2.67 -9.74 -8.70
CA LYS A 21 1.37 -9.04 -8.60
C LYS A 21 0.85 -8.85 -7.18
N LYS A 22 1.14 -9.76 -6.24
CA LYS A 22 0.50 -9.80 -4.92
C LYS A 22 1.34 -9.17 -3.81
N LEU A 23 2.67 -9.10 -3.94
CA LEU A 23 3.51 -8.33 -3.00
C LEU A 23 3.09 -6.85 -2.87
N PRO A 24 2.90 -6.08 -3.96
CA PRO A 24 2.52 -4.67 -3.83
C PRO A 24 1.13 -4.50 -3.21
N GLU A 25 0.16 -5.36 -3.52
CA GLU A 25 -1.17 -5.34 -2.89
C GLU A 25 -1.10 -5.61 -1.39
N LEU A 26 -0.37 -6.66 -0.99
CA LEU A 26 -0.20 -7.05 0.41
C LEU A 26 0.58 -5.98 1.19
N THR A 27 1.64 -5.42 0.61
CA THR A 27 2.42 -4.36 1.26
C THR A 27 1.59 -3.08 1.40
N ARG A 28 0.74 -2.77 0.41
CA ARG A 28 -0.15 -1.60 0.44
C ARG A 28 -1.26 -1.74 1.50
N SER A 29 -1.86 -2.92 1.65
CA SER A 29 -2.90 -3.16 2.64
C SER A 29 -2.32 -3.33 4.07
N ALA A 30 -1.22 -4.07 4.20
CA ALA A 30 -0.50 -4.23 5.45
C ALA A 30 0.10 -2.90 5.94
N GLY A 31 0.66 -2.08 5.03
CA GLY A 31 1.19 -0.76 5.35
C GLY A 31 0.12 0.22 5.86
N LYS A 32 -1.12 0.13 5.33
CA LYS A 32 -2.25 0.93 5.83
C LYS A 32 -2.61 0.55 7.27
N SER A 33 -2.73 -0.75 7.56
CA SER A 33 -3.07 -1.25 8.91
C SER A 33 -1.94 -1.01 9.90
N ALA A 34 -0.68 -1.22 9.50
CA ALA A 34 0.50 -0.96 10.33
C ALA A 34 0.64 0.52 10.67
N ARG A 35 0.22 1.45 9.80
CA ARG A 35 0.23 2.88 10.10
C ARG A 35 -0.77 3.24 11.20
N ILE A 36 -1.94 2.61 11.21
CA ILE A 36 -2.97 2.79 12.26
C ILE A 36 -2.43 2.25 13.58
N LEU A 37 -1.98 0.99 13.59
CA LEU A 37 -1.40 0.36 14.78
C LEU A 37 -0.20 1.13 15.33
N LYS A 38 0.67 1.67 14.47
CA LYS A 38 1.81 2.50 14.87
C LYS A 38 1.38 3.86 15.45
N ALA A 39 0.28 4.43 14.97
CA ALA A 39 -0.26 5.68 15.50
C ALA A 39 -0.91 5.46 16.88
N GLU A 40 -1.69 4.38 17.02
CA GLU A 40 -2.29 3.98 18.29
C GLU A 40 -1.22 3.60 19.33
N ALA A 41 -0.23 2.79 18.95
CA ALA A 41 0.90 2.45 19.82
C ALA A 41 1.74 3.67 20.23
N ARG A 42 1.85 4.69 19.36
CA ARG A 42 2.50 5.96 19.71
C ARG A 42 1.67 6.77 20.70
N ALA A 43 0.37 6.86 20.50
CA ALA A 43 -0.52 7.56 21.43
C ALA A 43 -0.49 6.94 22.84
N VAL A 44 -0.31 5.62 22.93
CA VAL A 44 -0.09 4.93 24.22
C VAL A 44 1.28 5.28 24.80
N LYS A 45 2.35 5.19 24.00
CA LYS A 45 3.71 5.52 24.46
C LYS A 45 3.86 7.00 24.88
N GLU A 46 3.16 7.90 24.22
CA GLU A 46 3.24 9.35 24.45
C GLU A 46 2.43 9.79 25.68
N GLN A 47 1.45 8.98 26.11
CA GLN A 47 0.80 9.15 27.40
C GLN A 47 1.70 8.74 28.58
N ASP A 48 2.66 7.84 28.35
CA ASP A 48 3.66 7.42 29.35
C ASP A 48 4.89 8.34 29.43
N ASP A 49 5.11 9.24 28.45
CA ASP A 49 6.27 10.15 28.36
C ASP A 49 5.85 11.62 28.57
N PRO A 50 6.15 12.28 29.71
CA PRO A 50 5.71 13.66 29.99
C PRO A 50 6.43 14.76 29.18
N ALA A 51 7.24 14.41 28.17
CA ALA A 51 8.10 15.35 27.43
C ALA A 51 8.00 15.24 25.89
N GLY A 52 6.83 14.86 25.36
CA GLY A 52 6.65 14.50 23.95
C GLY A 52 6.05 15.55 23.01
N ASP A 53 5.63 16.73 23.45
CA ASP A 53 4.80 17.60 22.59
C ASP A 53 5.59 18.30 21.47
N ARG A 54 5.60 17.70 20.28
CA ARG A 54 5.72 18.43 19.01
C ARG A 54 4.76 17.80 17.99
N PRO A 55 3.65 18.48 17.62
CA PRO A 55 2.75 17.97 16.61
C PRO A 55 3.45 17.99 15.26
N ARG A 56 3.94 16.82 14.81
CA ARG A 56 4.35 16.65 13.42
C ARG A 56 3.07 16.65 12.59
N ASN A 57 2.82 17.79 11.95
CA ASN A 57 1.77 18.00 10.95
C ASN A 57 1.59 16.69 10.13
N PRO A 58 0.43 16.00 10.25
CA PRO A 58 0.27 14.69 9.64
C PRO A 58 0.38 14.86 8.12
N PRO A 59 1.15 14.00 7.42
CA PRO A 59 1.27 14.10 5.96
C PRO A 59 -0.13 14.01 5.34
N ARG A 60 -0.56 15.10 4.71
CA ARG A 60 -1.85 15.24 4.04
C ARG A 60 -1.84 14.29 2.84
N VAL A 61 -2.50 13.15 2.98
CA VAL A 61 -2.61 12.15 1.90
C VAL A 61 -3.62 12.69 0.89
N ILE A 62 -3.13 13.20 -0.24
CA ILE A 62 -3.97 13.55 -1.38
C ILE A 62 -4.34 12.24 -2.08
N GLN A 63 -5.63 11.88 -2.04
CA GLN A 63 -6.15 10.69 -2.70
C GLN A 63 -6.21 10.97 -4.20
N GLY A 64 -5.33 10.33 -4.97
CA GLY A 64 -5.38 10.39 -6.42
C GLY A 64 -6.62 9.66 -6.92
N GLU A 65 -7.59 10.40 -7.46
CA GLU A 65 -8.69 9.85 -8.23
C GLU A 65 -8.16 9.46 -9.62
N THR A 66 -8.29 8.19 -9.99
CA THR A 66 -7.95 7.74 -11.35
C THR A 66 -9.03 8.23 -12.31
N VAL A 67 -8.72 9.26 -13.10
CA VAL A 67 -9.56 9.70 -14.22
C VAL A 67 -9.71 8.53 -15.18
N THR A 68 -10.93 7.98 -15.26
CA THR A 68 -11.29 7.04 -16.32
C THR A 68 -11.36 7.85 -17.62
N PRO A 69 -10.53 7.57 -18.64
CA PRO A 69 -10.64 8.26 -19.92
C PRO A 69 -12.07 8.08 -20.45
N PRO A 70 -12.73 9.13 -20.96
CA PRO A 70 -14.05 8.97 -21.55
C PRO A 70 -13.93 7.96 -22.69
N GLN A 71 -14.66 6.85 -22.55
CA GLN A 71 -14.88 5.86 -23.59
C GLN A 71 -15.40 6.62 -24.81
N ARG A 72 -14.59 6.82 -25.85
CA ARG A 72 -15.10 7.27 -27.15
C ARG A 72 -16.04 6.17 -27.64
N GLU A 73 -17.34 6.42 -27.57
CA GLU A 73 -18.35 5.59 -28.22
C GLU A 73 -18.08 5.63 -29.74
N PRO A 74 -17.69 4.51 -30.37
CA PRO A 74 -17.57 4.43 -31.81
C PRO A 74 -18.98 4.28 -32.38
N GLY A 75 -19.65 5.40 -32.67
CA GLY A 75 -21.02 5.36 -33.18
C GLY A 75 -21.68 6.67 -33.59
N GLN A 76 -20.99 7.82 -33.52
CA GLN A 76 -21.52 9.09 -34.03
C GLN A 76 -20.79 9.53 -35.29
N GLU A 77 -20.87 8.69 -36.33
CA GLU A 77 -20.68 9.14 -37.70
C GLU A 77 -22.03 9.71 -38.16
N SER A 78 -22.18 11.01 -37.93
CA SER A 78 -23.37 11.78 -38.29
C SER A 78 -23.42 11.92 -39.82
N PRO A 79 -24.50 11.48 -40.51
CA PRO A 79 -24.62 11.67 -41.94
C PRO A 79 -24.99 13.13 -42.21
N ASN A 80 -24.02 13.92 -42.64
CA ASN A 80 -24.31 15.26 -43.14
C ASN A 80 -23.36 15.63 -44.29
N SER A 81 -23.76 15.28 -45.51
CA SER A 81 -23.58 16.04 -46.76
C SER A 81 -24.28 15.32 -47.90
#